data_AF-A0A258R023-F1
#
_entry.id   AF-A0A258R023-F1
#
_cell.length_a   1.000
_cell.length_b   1.000
_cell.length_c   1.000
_cell.angle_alpha   90.00
_cell.angle_beta   90.00
_cell.angle_gamma   90.00
#
_symmetry.space_group_name_H-M   'P 1'
#
loop_
_entity.id
_entity.type
_entity.pdbx_description
1 polymer ?
#
loop_
_entity_poly.entity_id
_entity_poly.type
_entity_poly.pdbx_seq_one_letter_code
_entity_poly.pdbx_strand_id
1 'polypeptide(L)'
;MRRFGMSCFGMRCFALPALLAALTAPTGARAAEAPDLAAYTTATFLPYLDAPLAGAAMTRPPSLSLSFGGRTVRAVMDTGSTGIVVAARAIPNLARL
;
A
#
# COMPACT_ATOMS: atom_id res chain seq x y z
N MET A 1 -60.55 -35.73 27.77
CA MET A 1 -60.77 -34.59 26.86
C MET A 1 -60.67 -33.33 27.73
N ARG A 2 -59.84 -32.30 27.56
CA ARG A 2 -59.00 -31.75 26.49
C ARG A 2 -57.74 -31.11 27.12
N ARG A 3 -56.70 -30.95 26.31
CA ARG A 3 -55.31 -30.62 26.66
C ARG A 3 -55.11 -29.15 27.07
N PHE A 4 -54.16 -28.92 27.97
CA PHE A 4 -53.54 -27.63 28.28
C PHE A 4 -52.96 -26.98 27.02
N GLY A 5 -53.28 -25.70 26.81
CA GLY A 5 -52.76 -24.88 25.72
C GLY A 5 -51.32 -24.46 25.99
N MET A 6 -50.45 -24.71 25.02
CA MET A 6 -49.04 -24.33 24.99
C MET A 6 -48.95 -22.87 24.52
N SER A 7 -48.46 -21.97 25.36
CA SER A 7 -48.14 -20.60 24.96
C SER A 7 -46.88 -20.61 24.09
N CYS A 8 -47.00 -20.18 22.82
CA CYS A 8 -45.84 -19.86 21.99
C CYS A 8 -45.17 -18.60 22.55
N PHE A 9 -44.02 -18.80 23.19
CA PHE A 9 -43.14 -17.72 23.63
C PHE A 9 -42.63 -16.96 22.40
N GLY A 10 -42.91 -15.66 22.36
CA GLY A 10 -42.52 -14.76 21.28
C GLY A 10 -41.01 -14.78 21.07
N MET A 11 -40.59 -15.22 19.89
CA MET A 11 -39.22 -15.13 19.41
C MET A 11 -38.93 -13.66 19.11
N ARG A 12 -38.50 -12.93 20.14
CA ARG A 12 -38.10 -11.53 20.04
C ARG A 12 -36.85 -11.43 19.17
N CYS A 13 -36.93 -10.59 18.14
CA CYS A 13 -35.87 -10.21 17.22
C CYS A 13 -34.62 -9.68 17.94
N PHE A 14 -33.71 -10.56 18.37
CA PHE A 14 -32.37 -10.20 18.82
C PHE A 14 -31.33 -10.16 17.68
N ALA A 15 -31.77 -10.06 16.43
CA ALA A 15 -30.86 -10.05 15.27
C ALA A 15 -30.20 -8.67 15.01
N LEU A 16 -30.81 -7.58 15.49
CA LEU A 16 -30.37 -6.21 15.19
C LEU A 16 -29.06 -5.77 15.89
N PRO A 17 -28.81 -6.07 17.18
CA PRO A 17 -27.57 -5.61 17.84
C PRO A 17 -26.32 -6.37 17.37
N ALA A 18 -26.47 -7.62 16.91
CA ALA A 18 -25.37 -8.41 16.38
C ALA A 18 -24.86 -7.87 15.04
N LEU A 19 -25.76 -7.32 14.20
CA LEU A 19 -25.40 -6.72 12.92
C LEU A 19 -24.64 -5.39 13.10
N LEU A 20 -25.00 -4.58 14.10
CA LEU A 20 -24.28 -3.34 14.42
C LEU A 20 -22.88 -3.60 14.97
N ALA A 21 -22.69 -4.64 15.78
CA ALA A 21 -21.38 -5.00 16.33
C ALA A 21 -20.38 -5.45 15.24
N ALA A 22 -20.87 -6.05 14.15
CA ALA A 22 -20.04 -6.46 13.02
C ALA A 22 -19.54 -5.27 12.18
N LEU A 23 -20.25 -4.14 12.18
CA LEU A 23 -19.90 -2.92 11.44
C LEU A 23 -18.83 -2.07 12.14
N THR A 24 -18.61 -2.27 13.44
CA THR A 24 -17.58 -1.56 14.22
C THR A 24 -16.24 -2.31 14.28
N ALA A 25 -16.12 -3.45 13.60
CA ALA A 25 -14.85 -4.16 13.53
C ALA A 25 -13.80 -3.26 12.84
N PRO A 26 -12.69 -2.91 13.53
CA PRO A 26 -11.68 -2.05 12.96
C PRO A 26 -10.94 -2.79 11.86
N THR A 27 -11.38 -2.62 10.60
CA THR A 27 -10.61 -2.99 9.41
C THR A 27 -9.55 -1.92 9.13
N GLY A 28 -8.80 -1.54 10.16
CA GLY A 28 -7.75 -0.54 10.04
C GLY A 28 -6.60 -1.10 9.22
N ALA A 29 -6.35 -0.49 8.06
CA ALA A 29 -5.10 -0.69 7.33
C ALA A 29 -3.94 -0.42 8.30
N ARG A 30 -3.17 -1.47 8.63
CA ARG A 30 -1.99 -1.29 9.47
C ARG A 30 -0.92 -0.60 8.65
N ALA A 31 -0.56 0.62 9.05
CA ALA A 31 0.65 1.25 8.56
C ALA A 31 1.82 0.31 8.86
N ALA A 32 2.55 -0.11 7.82
CA ALA A 32 3.76 -0.89 7.99
C ALA A 32 4.76 -0.07 8.80
N GLU A 33 5.49 -0.73 9.70
CA GLU A 33 6.59 -0.12 10.43
C GLU A 33 7.62 0.41 9.42
N ALA A 34 8.06 1.66 9.61
CA ALA A 34 9.06 2.25 8.73
C ALA A 34 10.37 1.45 8.86
N PRO A 35 11.06 1.14 7.74
CA PRO A 35 12.33 0.45 7.82
C PRO A 35 13.35 1.28 8.61
N ASP A 36 14.12 0.63 9.49
CA ASP A 36 15.24 1.29 10.17
C ASP A 36 16.35 1.60 9.15
N LEU A 37 16.51 2.88 8.83
CA LEU A 37 17.51 3.36 7.88
C LEU A 37 18.89 3.54 8.52
N ALA A 38 19.01 3.50 9.86
CA ALA A 38 20.28 3.73 10.56
C ALA A 38 21.35 2.68 10.24
N ALA A 39 20.93 1.45 9.87
CA ALA A 39 21.83 0.38 9.46
C ALA A 39 22.47 0.60 8.07
N TYR A 40 21.93 1.48 7.22
CA TYR A 40 22.39 1.69 5.84
C TYR A 40 23.43 2.80 5.76
N THR A 41 24.66 2.52 6.23
CA THR A 41 25.76 3.49 6.30
C THR A 41 26.63 3.55 5.04
N THR A 42 26.46 2.61 4.12
CA THR A 42 27.27 2.53 2.90
C THR A 42 26.58 3.20 1.73
N ALA A 43 27.29 4.09 1.05
CA ALA A 43 26.82 4.73 -0.18
C ALA A 43 27.26 3.93 -1.42
N THR A 44 26.40 3.89 -2.43
CA THR A 44 26.73 3.41 -3.77
C THR A 44 26.38 4.50 -4.78
N PHE A 45 27.28 4.73 -5.73
CA PHE A 45 27.07 5.66 -6.81
C PHE A 45 26.57 4.92 -8.05
N LEU A 46 25.40 5.32 -8.54
CA LEU A 46 24.83 4.80 -9.77
C LEU A 46 24.90 5.88 -10.85
N PRO A 47 25.39 5.56 -12.07
CA PRO A 47 25.33 6.51 -13.16
C PRO A 47 23.88 6.74 -13.60
N TYR A 48 23.55 7.98 -13.97
CA TYR A 48 22.27 8.26 -14.63
C TYR A 48 22.23 7.59 -16.00
N LEU A 49 21.06 7.05 -16.37
CA LEU A 49 20.88 6.41 -17.68
C LEU A 49 21.05 7.40 -18.84
N ASP A 50 20.82 8.68 -18.55
CA ASP A 50 20.94 9.82 -19.46
C ASP A 50 22.08 10.75 -19.06
N ALA A 51 23.09 10.25 -18.35
CA ALA A 51 24.30 11.00 -18.07
C ALA A 51 24.94 11.50 -19.38
N PRO A 52 25.26 12.81 -19.47
CA PRO A 52 25.95 13.34 -20.63
C PRO A 52 27.40 12.83 -20.68
N LEU A 53 28.05 13.02 -21.83
CA LEU A 53 29.50 12.82 -21.92
C LEU A 53 30.23 13.67 -20.87
N ALA A 54 31.39 13.19 -20.42
CA ALA A 54 32.15 13.86 -19.38
C ALA A 54 32.38 15.35 -19.71
N GLY A 55 31.98 16.24 -18.79
CA GLY A 55 32.11 17.69 -18.94
C GLY A 55 30.99 18.39 -19.71
N ALA A 56 30.09 17.65 -20.36
CA ALA A 56 28.91 18.24 -21.01
C ALA A 56 27.78 18.49 -19.98
N ALA A 57 26.97 19.52 -20.24
CA ALA A 57 25.87 19.89 -19.37
C ALA A 57 24.71 18.86 -19.42
N MET A 58 24.06 18.66 -18.29
CA MET A 58 22.82 17.88 -18.20
C MET A 58 21.66 18.70 -18.79
N THR A 59 21.08 18.25 -19.90
CA THR A 59 19.99 18.96 -20.60
C THR A 59 18.62 18.31 -20.41
N ARG A 60 18.55 17.21 -19.66
CA ARG A 60 17.32 16.45 -19.38
C ARG A 60 17.26 16.06 -17.90
N PRO A 61 16.07 15.86 -17.32
CA PRO A 61 15.94 15.39 -15.94
C PRO A 61 16.62 14.02 -15.75
N PRO A 62 17.52 13.87 -14.76
CA PRO A 62 18.28 12.66 -14.56
C PRO A 62 17.39 11.45 -14.25
N SER A 63 17.78 10.29 -14.74
CA SER A 63 16.98 9.08 -14.63
C SER A 63 17.76 7.86 -14.16
N LEU A 64 17.07 6.99 -13.42
CA LEU A 64 17.59 5.73 -12.87
C LEU A 64 16.67 4.56 -13.25
N SER A 65 17.22 3.35 -13.27
CA SER A 65 16.44 2.10 -13.38
C SER A 65 16.06 1.62 -11.98
N LEU A 66 14.77 1.38 -11.74
CA LEU A 66 14.25 0.76 -10.52
C LEU A 66 13.50 -0.53 -10.87
N SER A 67 13.48 -1.51 -9.99
CA SER A 67 12.73 -2.76 -10.18
C SER A 67 11.68 -2.94 -9.08
N PHE A 68 10.44 -3.21 -9.49
CA PHE A 68 9.33 -3.53 -8.60
C PHE A 68 8.79 -4.92 -8.97
N GLY A 69 8.98 -5.90 -8.09
CA GLY A 69 8.54 -7.28 -8.33
C GLY A 69 9.08 -7.89 -9.63
N GLY A 70 10.33 -7.60 -9.99
CA GLY A 70 10.98 -8.09 -11.21
C GLY A 70 10.71 -7.26 -12.47
N ARG A 71 9.79 -6.29 -12.43
CA ARG A 71 9.60 -5.36 -13.55
C ARG A 71 10.46 -4.11 -13.37
N THR A 72 11.37 -3.88 -14.31
CA THR A 72 12.19 -2.67 -14.37
C THR A 72 11.39 -1.50 -14.96
N VAL A 73 11.48 -0.34 -14.33
CA VAL A 73 10.91 0.94 -14.79
C VAL A 73 11.97 2.04 -14.74
N ARG A 74 11.86 3.02 -15.64
CA ARG A 74 12.68 4.24 -15.62
C ARG A 74 12.05 5.25 -14.67
N ALA A 75 12.79 5.64 -13.64
CA ALA A 75 12.40 6.69 -12.70
C ALA A 75 13.14 7.98 -13.03
N VAL A 76 12.45 9.11 -12.87
CA VAL A 76 13.04 10.45 -12.97
C VAL A 76 13.37 10.92 -11.56
N MET A 77 14.57 11.45 -11.37
CA MET A 77 14.98 12.04 -10.11
C MET A 77 14.41 13.46 -10.03
N ASP A 78 13.44 13.65 -9.13
CA ASP A 78 12.81 14.93 -8.82
C ASP A 78 13.24 15.38 -7.42
N THR A 79 14.15 16.37 -7.38
CA THR A 79 14.67 16.93 -6.11
C THR A 79 13.68 17.85 -5.41
N GLY A 80 12.57 18.21 -6.06
CA GLY A 80 11.49 19.00 -5.45
C GLY A 80 10.54 18.17 -4.58
N SER A 81 10.66 16.85 -4.62
CA SER A 81 9.81 15.90 -3.91
C SER A 81 10.61 15.13 -2.85
N THR A 82 9.92 14.55 -1.87
CA THR A 82 10.51 13.60 -0.91
C THR A 82 9.79 12.27 -1.02
N GLY A 83 10.54 11.22 -1.39
CA GLY A 83 10.02 9.86 -1.56
C GLY A 83 9.95 9.40 -3.02
N ILE A 84 9.55 8.14 -3.21
CA ILE A 84 9.40 7.52 -4.53
C ILE A 84 7.92 7.51 -4.90
N VAL A 85 7.57 8.17 -6.01
CA VAL A 85 6.22 8.15 -6.58
C VAL A 85 6.19 7.20 -7.77
N VAL A 86 5.27 6.25 -7.75
CA VAL A 86 5.15 5.21 -8.77
C VAL A 86 3.71 5.11 -9.27
N ALA A 87 3.55 4.97 -10.59
CA ALA A 87 2.22 4.78 -11.17
C ALA A 87 1.62 3.45 -10.71
N ALA A 88 0.32 3.43 -10.41
CA ALA A 88 -0.40 2.23 -9.95
C ALA A 88 -0.13 0.99 -10.82
N ARG A 89 -0.15 1.14 -12.15
CA ARG A 89 0.14 0.06 -13.11
C ARG A 89 1.53 -0.57 -12.96
N ALA A 90 2.48 0.14 -12.34
CA ALA A 90 3.86 -0.27 -12.12
C ALA A 90 4.05 -1.09 -10.82
N ILE A 91 3.08 -1.08 -9.90
CA ILE A 91 3.13 -1.85 -8.64
C ILE A 91 2.62 -3.27 -8.87
N PRO A 92 3.40 -4.32 -8.57
CA PRO A 92 2.94 -5.71 -8.69
C PRO A 92 1.84 -6.00 -7.67
N ASN A 93 0.85 -6.82 -8.04
CA ASN A 93 -0.25 -7.26 -7.17
C ASN A 93 -1.05 -6.12 -6.51
N LEU A 94 -1.08 -4.91 -7.09
CA LEU A 94 -1.73 -3.76 -6.47
C LEU A 94 -3.21 -3.97 -6.12
N ALA A 95 -3.94 -4.76 -6.91
CA ALA A 95 -5.34 -5.09 -6.63
C ALA A 95 -5.55 -6.00 -5.41
N ARG A 96 -4.46 -6.48 -4.77
CA ARG A 96 -4.48 -7.36 -3.59
C ARG A 96 -3.93 -6.68 -2.33
N LEU A 97 -3.62 -5.38 -2.39
CA LEU A 97 -3.15 -4.57 -1.26
C LEU A 97 -4.31 -4.17 -0.33
#